data_AF-A0A5C6CXG9-F1
#
_entry.id   AF-A0A5C6CXG9-F1
#
_cell.length_a   1.000
_cell.length_b   1.000
_cell.length_c   1.000
_cell.angle_alpha   90.00
_cell.angle_beta   90.00
_cell.angle_gamma   90.00
#
_symmetry.space_group_name_H-M   'P 1'
#
loop_
_entity.id
_entity.type
_entity.pdbx_description
1 polymer ?
#
loop_
_entity_poly.entity_id
_entity_poly.type
_entity_poly.pdbx_seq_one_letter_code
_entity_poly.pdbx_strand_id
1 'polypeptide(L)' 'MLTAAEKSVLDVFRQYLMDQGEMLCFHGPLWDKHHTSLRQLTERDLLFQESFKGGYSLTETGFAAMKSEMLA' A
#
# COMPACT_ATOMS: atom_id res chain seq x y z
N MET A 1 5.86 -11.60 7.78
CA MET A 1 6.93 -10.62 7.53
C MET A 1 6.75 -10.07 6.12
N LEU A 2 6.89 -8.76 5.91
CA LEU A 2 6.79 -8.15 4.58
C LEU A 2 8.10 -8.25 3.82
N THR A 3 8.03 -8.47 2.51
CA THR A 3 9.19 -8.37 1.61
C THR A 3 9.60 -6.91 1.41
N ALA A 4 10.83 -6.66 0.93
CA ALA A 4 11.28 -5.30 0.62
C ALA A 4 10.38 -4.59 -0.41
N ALA A 5 9.84 -5.33 -1.39
CA ALA A 5 8.94 -4.79 -2.40
C ALA A 5 7.58 -4.39 -1.79
N GLU A 6 7.02 -5.22 -0.91
CA GLU A 6 5.79 -4.90 -0.18
C GLU A 6 5.97 -3.70 0.77
N LYS A 7 7.08 -3.67 1.52
CA LYS A 7 7.43 -2.52 2.37
C LYS A 7 7.52 -1.24 1.56
N SER A 8 8.12 -1.31 0.36
CA SER A 8 8.23 -0.14 -0.52
C SER A 8 6.88 0.42 -0.97
N VAL A 9 5.80 -0.38 -0.98
CA VAL A 9 4.45 0.13 -1.22
C VAL A 9 3.93 0.89 -0.01
N LEU A 10 4.08 0.33 1.20
CA LEU A 10 3.65 1.00 2.44
C LEU A 10 4.43 2.31 2.67
N ASP A 11 5.70 2.36 2.26
CA ASP A 11 6.48 3.60 2.25
C ASP A 11 5.88 4.69 1.37
N VAL A 12 5.24 4.34 0.24
CA VAL A 12 4.57 5.33 -0.61
C VAL A 12 3.35 5.90 0.12
N PHE A 13 2.48 5.06 0.70
CA PHE A 13 1.36 5.53 1.52
C PHE A 13 1.84 6.45 2.66
N ARG A 14 2.93 6.07 3.33
CA ARG A 14 3.56 6.88 4.38
C ARG A 14 4.09 8.22 3.85
N GLN A 15 4.78 8.24 2.72
CA GLN A 15 5.31 9.46 2.12
C GLN A 15 4.22 10.47 1.77
N TYR A 16 3.04 9.97 1.37
CA TYR A 16 1.86 10.79 1.11
C TYR A 16 0.97 11.01 2.34
N LEU A 17 1.39 10.55 3.52
CA LEU A 17 0.68 10.70 4.80
C LEU A 17 -0.75 10.14 4.80
N MET A 18 -0.97 9.08 4.02
CA MET A 18 -2.29 8.47 3.88
C MET A 18 -2.71 7.75 5.16
N ASP A 19 -3.95 7.96 5.59
CA ASP A 19 -4.60 7.22 6.68
C ASP A 19 -5.32 5.97 6.16
N GLN A 20 -5.87 5.17 7.07
CA GLN A 20 -6.73 4.04 6.74
C GLN A 20 -7.94 4.50 5.90
N GLY A 21 -8.22 3.77 4.81
CA GLY A 21 -9.35 4.05 3.94
C GLY A 21 -9.17 5.24 3.00
N GLU A 22 -8.07 5.99 3.10
CA GLU A 22 -7.75 7.05 2.15
C GLU A 22 -7.12 6.47 0.88
N MET A 23 -7.72 6.80 -0.26
CA MET A 23 -7.29 6.29 -1.55
C MET A 23 -6.04 6.99 -2.06
N LEU A 24 -5.00 6.19 -2.35
CA LEU A 24 -3.84 6.61 -3.12
C LEU A 24 -3.84 6.00 -4.51
N CYS A 25 -3.59 6.85 -5.49
CA CYS A 25 -3.61 6.49 -6.90
C CYS A 25 -2.20 6.18 -7.43
N PHE A 26 -1.95 4.93 -7.80
CA PHE A 26 -0.70 4.49 -8.43
C PHE A 26 -0.82 4.57 -9.96
N HIS A 27 -0.01 5.43 -10.58
CA HIS A 27 0.04 5.62 -12.02
C HIS A 27 1.48 5.75 -12.54
N GLY A 28 1.69 5.47 -13.82
CA GLY A 28 2.98 5.62 -14.49
C GLY A 28 4.10 4.86 -13.77
N PRO A 29 5.24 5.49 -13.47
CA PRO A 29 6.36 4.82 -12.80
C PRO A 29 6.02 4.18 -11.45
N LEU A 30 5.08 4.75 -10.69
CA LEU A 30 4.61 4.16 -9.44
C LEU A 30 3.86 2.85 -9.69
N TRP A 31 3.01 2.82 -10.72
CA TRP A 31 2.31 1.60 -11.12
C TRP A 31 3.29 0.54 -11.63
N ASP A 32 4.16 0.91 -12.57
CA ASP A 32 5.11 -0.01 -13.20
C ASP A 32 5.98 -0.71 -12.14
N LYS A 33 6.42 0.04 -11.14
CA LYS A 33 7.24 -0.46 -10.04
C LYS A 33 6.45 -1.31 -9.02
N HIS A 34 5.21 -0.96 -8.71
CA HIS A 34 4.53 -1.49 -7.52
C HIS A 34 3.33 -2.41 -7.81
N HIS A 35 2.81 -2.50 -9.03
CA HIS A 35 1.56 -3.23 -9.35
C HIS A 35 1.52 -4.68 -8.86
N THR A 36 2.65 -5.40 -8.93
CA THR A 36 2.71 -6.79 -8.43
C THR A 36 2.57 -6.84 -6.91
N SER A 37 3.27 -5.95 -6.18
CA SER A 37 3.20 -5.88 -4.72
C SER A 37 1.86 -5.31 -4.23
N LEU A 38 1.24 -4.39 -4.97
CA LEU A 38 -0.11 -3.91 -4.68
C LEU A 38 -1.10 -5.07 -4.68
N ARG A 39 -1.07 -5.93 -5.70
CA ARG A 39 -1.90 -7.13 -5.76
C ARG A 39 -1.63 -8.09 -4.59
N GLN A 40 -0.37 -8.38 -4.29
CA GLN A 40 0.02 -9.26 -3.18
C GLN A 40 -0.45 -8.73 -1.82
N LEU A 41 -0.34 -7.42 -1.59
CA LEU A 41 -0.82 -6.79 -0.36
C LEU A 41 -2.35 -6.82 -0.27
N THR A 42 -3.07 -6.73 -1.40
CA THR A 42 -4.52 -6.95 -1.42
C THR A 42 -4.91 -8.39 -1.11
N GLU A 43 -4.22 -9.38 -1.68
CA GLU A 43 -4.43 -10.81 -1.37
C GLU A 43 -4.17 -11.12 0.12
N ARG A 44 -3.39 -10.27 0.81
CA ARG A 44 -3.04 -10.39 2.22
C ARG A 44 -3.89 -9.49 3.14
N ASP A 45 -4.93 -8.86 2.62
CA ASP A 45 -5.84 -7.99 3.38
C ASP A 45 -5.15 -6.76 4.02
N LEU A 46 -4.06 -6.29 3.42
CA LEU A 46 -3.35 -5.08 3.84
C LEU A 46 -3.74 -3.85 3.02
N LEU A 47 -4.18 -4.08 1.78
CA LEU A 47 -4.75 -3.04 0.92
C LEU A 47 -6.10 -3.54 0.42
N PHE A 48 -7.01 -2.64 0.11
CA PHE A 48 -8.11 -2.95 -0.78
C PHE A 48 -7.98 -2.14 -2.06
N GLN A 49 -8.33 -2.77 -3.18
CA GLN A 49 -8.36 -2.10 -4.46
C GLN A 49 -9.67 -1.31 -4.56
N GLU A 50 -9.54 -0.03 -4.86
CA GLU A 50 -10.68 0.86 -5.07
C GLU A 50 -11.34 0.62 -6.43
N SER A 51 -12.56 1.13 -6.58
CA SER A 51 -13.25 1.12 -7.89
C SER A 51 -12.52 1.95 -8.95
N PHE A 52 -11.76 2.96 -8.54
CA PHE A 52 -10.94 3.77 -9.42
C PHE A 52 -9.68 2.99 -9.85
N LYS A 53 -9.40 2.95 -11.15
CA LYS A 53 -8.26 2.21 -11.70
C LYS A 53 -6.95 2.73 -11.11
N GLY A 54 -6.17 1.84 -10.50
CA GLY A 54 -4.91 2.18 -9.85
C GLY A 54 -5.08 2.80 -8.46
N GLY A 55 -6.31 2.98 -7.97
CA GLY A 55 -6.61 3.42 -6.62
C GLY A 55 -6.51 2.25 -5.63
N TYR A 56 -5.78 2.47 -4.54
CA TYR A 56 -5.64 1.54 -3.43
C TYR A 56 -5.71 2.29 -2.12
N SER A 57 -6.29 1.65 -1.11
CA SER A 57 -6.46 2.21 0.22
C SER A 57 -5.94 1.22 1.26
N LEU A 58 -5.39 1.72 2.36
CA LEU A 58 -4.97 0.88 3.48
C LEU A 58 -6.20 0.30 4.20
N THR A 59 -6.15 -1.00 4.50
CA THR A 59 -7.05 -1.58 5.52
C THR A 59 -6.55 -1.18 6.92
N GLU A 60 -7.31 -1.50 7.97
CA GLU A 60 -6.85 -1.33 9.35
C GLU A 60 -5.54 -2.08 9.60
N THR A 61 -5.49 -3.35 9.18
CA THR A 61 -4.29 -4.19 9.29
C THR A 61 -3.13 -3.65 8.48
N GLY A 62 -3.40 -3.11 7.28
CA GLY A 62 -2.40 -2.46 6.43
C GLY A 62 -1.79 -1.22 7.06
N PHE A 63 -2.64 -0.36 7.63
CA PHE A 63 -2.20 0.85 8.32
C PHE A 63 -1.38 0.52 9.58
N ALA A 64 -1.81 -0.48 10.35
CA ALA A 64 -1.04 -0.98 11.49
C ALA A 64 0.33 -1.55 11.05
N ALA A 65 0.38 -2.31 9.96
CA ALA A 65 1.62 -2.83 9.40
C ALA A 65 2.56 -1.69 8.96
N MET A 66 2.05 -0.68 8.25
CA MET A 66 2.80 0.51 7.85
C MET A 66 3.41 1.23 9.06
N LYS A 67 2.64 1.38 10.15
CA LYS A 67 3.13 1.97 11.39
C LYS A 67 4.17 1.10 12.10
N SER A 68 4.02 -0.21 12.12
CA SER A 68 4.99 -1.10 12.77
C SER A 68 6.37 -1.07 12.09
N GLU A 69 6.40 -0.85 10.78
CA GLU A 69 7.64 -0.68 10.01
C GLU A 69 8.31 0.68 10.27
N MET A 70 7.66 1.64 10.95
CA MET A 70 8.32 2.87 11.43
C MET A 70 9.15 2.65 12.70
N LEU A 71 8.89 1.58 13.45
CA LEU A 71 9.51 1.32 14.75
C LEU A 71 10.57 0.21 14.69
N ALA A 72 10.78 -0.39 13.51
CA ALA A 72 11.75 -1.45 13.24
C ALA A 72 12.97 -0.90 12.49
#